data_AF-A0A672IIA3-F1
#
_entry.id   AF-A0A672IIA3-F1
#
_cell.length_a   1.000
_cell.length_b   1.000
_cell.length_c   1.000
_cell.angle_alpha   90.00
_cell.angle_beta   90.00
_cell.angle_gamma   90.00
#
_symmetry.space_group_name_H-M   'P 1'
#
loop_
_entity.id
_entity.type
_entity.pdbx_description
1 polymer ?
#
loop_
_entity_poly.entity_id
_entity_poly.type
_entity_poly.pdbx_seq_one_letter_code
_entity_poly.pdbx_strand_id
1 'polypeptide(L)'
;MLSATCLRSLYSPRLAVLPLRLKTSLQSVCEAAPCRALCRTVSSNINKDTWHSKFSAPGFKPQLFDHIGGLCPIRRCSTSHVKQNCWNCQQVLDRTPAFFCMACKVVQPPDEGTSYFKIMDCDHTFTLDTQKLQRRYLQLQRSLHPDNFSQKSAKEQEYSESQSALVNKAYTTLLKPLSRGLYMLELAGMHIDEGTDSGAQTDFLMELMEINEALDEARTPAEAERIGQDMKGKLVDLTKQIDAALCEGELQTAKALLAQMKYYANIEEKVKEKLTEFM
;
A
#
# COMPACT_ATOMS: atom_id res chain seq x y z
N MET A 1 -43.81 42.27 24.51
CA MET A 1 -43.61 42.25 25.97
C MET A 1 -43.01 40.91 26.35
N LEU A 2 -41.83 40.95 26.99
CA LEU A 2 -41.22 39.98 27.95
C LEU A 2 -41.17 38.50 27.51
N SER A 3 -40.01 37.97 27.06
CA SER A 3 -38.87 37.51 27.86
C SER A 3 -39.15 36.26 28.70
N ALA A 4 -38.45 35.15 28.41
CA ALA A 4 -37.74 34.33 29.41
C ALA A 4 -36.99 33.16 28.75
N THR A 5 -35.71 33.38 28.53
CA THR A 5 -34.62 32.39 28.52
C THR A 5 -34.55 31.65 29.86
N CYS A 6 -34.25 30.35 29.87
CA CYS A 6 -33.61 29.71 31.02
C CYS A 6 -32.68 28.57 30.60
N LEU A 7 -31.38 28.78 30.87
CA LEU A 7 -30.28 27.83 30.84
C LEU A 7 -30.28 26.94 32.10
N ARG A 8 -29.80 25.69 31.98
CA ARG A 8 -28.88 24.96 32.90
C ARG A 8 -28.70 23.53 32.36
N SER A 9 -27.53 23.14 31.87
CA SER A 9 -26.33 22.67 32.60
C SER A 9 -26.39 21.21 33.06
N LEU A 10 -25.57 20.38 32.40
CA LEU A 10 -24.73 19.28 32.90
C LEU A 10 -25.36 18.25 33.85
N TYR A 11 -25.38 16.97 33.46
CA TYR A 11 -24.58 15.89 34.07
C TYR A 11 -24.85 14.53 33.38
N SER A 12 -23.78 13.75 33.23
CA SER A 12 -23.69 12.42 32.61
C SER A 12 -24.40 11.34 33.44
N PRO A 13 -24.75 10.19 32.82
CA PRO A 13 -24.45 8.93 33.47
C PRO A 13 -23.67 7.97 32.56
N ARG A 14 -22.61 7.43 33.15
CA ARG A 14 -21.76 6.34 32.66
C ARG A 14 -22.42 4.98 32.92
N LEU A 15 -22.13 4.05 32.00
CA LEU A 15 -21.96 2.60 32.16
C LEU A 15 -23.19 1.69 32.26
N ALA A 16 -23.39 0.89 31.20
CA ALA A 16 -23.25 -0.57 31.27
C ALA A 16 -23.27 -1.17 29.85
N VAL A 17 -22.12 -1.57 29.31
CA VAL A 17 -22.03 -2.41 28.09
C VAL A 17 -21.54 -3.79 28.51
N LEU A 18 -22.40 -4.79 28.29
CA LEU A 18 -22.14 -6.22 28.43
C LEU A 18 -21.15 -6.69 27.35
N PRO A 19 -20.23 -7.65 27.62
CA PRO A 19 -19.32 -8.14 26.60
C PRO A 19 -19.99 -9.26 25.79
N LEU A 20 -20.21 -9.02 24.50
CA LEU A 20 -20.53 -10.07 23.54
C LEU A 20 -19.23 -10.76 23.11
N ARG A 21 -19.06 -12.00 23.61
CA ARG A 21 -18.03 -12.95 23.18
C ARG A 21 -18.18 -13.26 21.69
N LEU A 22 -17.27 -12.75 20.87
CA LEU A 22 -17.02 -13.28 19.52
C LEU A 22 -15.89 -14.32 19.62
N LYS A 23 -16.22 -15.55 19.23
CA LYS A 23 -15.26 -16.65 19.07
C LYS A 23 -14.32 -16.30 17.92
N THR A 24 -13.07 -15.99 18.23
CA THR A 24 -11.98 -15.96 17.27
C THR A 24 -11.58 -17.40 16.94
N SER A 25 -11.82 -17.84 15.72
CA SER A 25 -11.16 -19.03 15.17
C SER A 25 -9.69 -18.68 14.96
N LEU A 26 -8.82 -19.23 15.80
CA LEU A 26 -7.38 -19.28 15.60
C LEU A 26 -7.10 -20.01 14.27
N GLN A 27 -6.80 -19.26 13.22
CA GLN A 27 -6.05 -19.79 12.09
C GLN A 27 -4.59 -19.39 12.29
N SER A 28 -3.77 -20.43 12.43
CA SER A 28 -2.32 -20.39 12.55
C SER A 28 -1.69 -19.62 11.39
N VAL A 29 -1.03 -18.51 11.70
CA VAL A 29 -0.09 -17.86 10.78
C VAL A 29 1.21 -18.64 10.85
N CYS A 30 1.55 -19.36 9.77
CA CYS A 30 2.88 -19.92 9.59
C CYS A 30 3.80 -18.81 9.04
N GLU A 31 4.71 -18.30 9.85
CA GLU A 31 5.83 -17.48 9.40
C GLU A 31 6.76 -18.31 8.50
N ALA A 32 6.89 -17.91 7.23
CA ALA A 32 7.88 -18.45 6.32
C ALA A 32 9.10 -17.52 6.29
N ALA A 33 10.18 -17.92 6.93
CA ALA A 33 11.49 -17.29 6.79
C ALA A 33 12.14 -17.63 5.43
N PRO A 34 12.88 -16.71 4.77
CA PRO A 34 13.57 -17.03 3.53
C PRO A 34 14.91 -17.73 3.80
N CYS A 35 15.02 -19.00 3.38
CA CYS A 35 16.31 -19.70 3.30
C CYS A 35 17.12 -19.19 2.09
N ARG A 36 18.15 -18.37 2.33
CA ARG A 36 19.24 -18.12 1.38
C ARG A 36 20.13 -19.37 1.29
N ALA A 37 20.01 -20.13 0.19
CA ALA A 37 20.97 -21.17 -0.14
C ALA A 37 22.18 -20.55 -0.87
N LEU A 38 23.31 -20.41 -0.17
CA LEU A 38 24.62 -20.23 -0.81
C LEU A 38 25.10 -21.60 -1.34
N CYS A 39 25.10 -21.76 -2.66
CA CYS A 39 25.88 -22.81 -3.31
C CYS A 39 27.34 -22.33 -3.42
N ARG A 40 28.22 -22.78 -2.50
CA ARG A 40 29.67 -22.71 -2.70
C ARG A 40 30.11 -24.01 -3.38
N THR A 41 30.44 -23.91 -4.67
CA THR A 41 31.21 -24.91 -5.38
C THR A 41 32.67 -24.84 -4.92
N VAL A 42 33.16 -25.90 -4.26
CA VAL A 42 34.60 -26.06 -3.98
C VAL A 42 35.20 -26.88 -5.12
N SER A 43 35.92 -26.20 -6.01
CA SER A 43 36.81 -26.84 -6.97
C SER A 43 38.13 -27.19 -6.28
N SER A 44 38.46 -28.48 -6.21
CA SER A 44 39.76 -28.96 -5.74
C SER A 44 40.81 -28.85 -6.85
N ASN A 45 41.90 -28.13 -6.57
CA ASN A 45 43.15 -28.21 -7.31
C ASN A 45 44.24 -28.79 -6.40
N ILE A 46 44.96 -29.75 -6.96
CA ILE A 46 46.07 -30.53 -6.40
C ILE A 46 47.31 -29.62 -6.22
N ASN A 47 48.03 -29.70 -5.09
CA ASN A 47 49.39 -30.28 -4.99
C ASN A 47 50.10 -29.89 -3.66
N LYS A 48 50.71 -30.88 -2.97
CA LYS A 48 52.10 -30.92 -2.46
C LYS A 48 52.28 -31.92 -1.30
N ASP A 49 53.01 -32.97 -1.62
CA ASP A 49 54.22 -33.47 -0.96
C ASP A 49 54.24 -33.85 0.54
N THR A 50 54.40 -35.17 0.72
CA THR A 50 55.36 -35.89 1.59
C THR A 50 55.30 -35.68 3.10
N TRP A 51 54.98 -36.74 3.86
CA TRP A 51 55.81 -37.29 4.96
C TRP A 51 55.36 -38.71 5.31
N HIS A 52 56.35 -39.58 5.56
CA HIS A 52 56.22 -40.99 5.88
C HIS A 52 55.68 -41.23 7.28
N SER A 53 54.88 -42.29 7.48
CA SER A 53 55.23 -43.41 8.38
C SER A 53 54.17 -44.51 8.41
N LYS A 54 54.68 -45.73 8.53
CA LYS A 54 54.03 -47.05 8.53
C LYS A 54 52.89 -47.15 9.54
N PHE A 55 51.78 -47.83 9.22
CA PHE A 55 51.14 -48.82 10.10
C PHE A 55 50.17 -49.71 9.31
N SER A 56 50.12 -50.97 9.73
CA SER A 56 49.55 -52.13 9.04
C SER A 56 48.03 -52.30 9.22
N ALA A 57 47.46 -53.10 8.31
CA ALA A 57 46.12 -53.72 8.17
C ALA A 57 45.36 -54.13 9.47
N PRO A 58 44.06 -54.58 9.46
CA PRO A 58 43.27 -55.05 8.32
C PRO A 58 41.77 -54.68 8.27
N GLY A 59 41.21 -54.78 7.05
CA GLY A 59 39.96 -55.50 6.74
C GLY A 59 38.66 -55.13 7.48
N PHE A 60 37.80 -54.38 6.80
CA PHE A 60 36.36 -54.67 6.83
C PHE A 60 35.75 -54.31 5.47
N LYS A 61 35.30 -55.33 4.74
CA LYS A 61 34.55 -55.18 3.48
C LYS A 61 33.08 -54.85 3.77
N PRO A 62 32.41 -54.20 2.82
CA PRO A 62 31.17 -53.47 3.01
C PRO A 62 29.95 -54.38 2.85
N GLN A 63 28.84 -54.03 3.51
CA GLN A 63 27.54 -54.51 3.09
C GLN A 63 26.72 -53.35 2.53
N LEU A 64 26.77 -53.33 1.20
CA LEU A 64 25.81 -52.78 0.27
C LEU A 64 24.39 -53.22 0.66
N PHE A 65 23.47 -52.27 0.81
CA PHE A 65 22.06 -52.52 0.54
C PHE A 65 21.59 -51.46 -0.45
N ASP A 66 21.24 -51.96 -1.63
CA ASP A 66 20.76 -51.21 -2.77
C ASP A 66 19.37 -50.61 -2.54
N HIS A 67 19.23 -49.42 -3.11
CA HIS A 67 18.05 -48.84 -3.76
C HIS A 67 16.65 -49.09 -3.18
N ILE A 68 15.93 -47.98 -2.92
CA ILE A 68 14.78 -47.57 -3.74
C ILE A 68 14.71 -46.04 -3.72
N GLY A 69 14.73 -45.45 -4.91
CA GLY A 69 14.62 -44.01 -5.12
C GLY A 69 13.23 -43.49 -4.75
N GLY A 70 13.18 -42.66 -3.71
CA GLY A 70 12.04 -41.79 -3.43
C GLY A 70 12.28 -40.42 -4.03
N LEU A 71 11.81 -40.21 -5.26
CA LEU A 71 11.64 -38.88 -5.85
C LEU A 71 10.69 -38.08 -4.96
N CYS A 72 11.24 -37.18 -4.15
CA CYS A 72 10.44 -36.25 -3.37
C CYS A 72 9.86 -35.21 -4.36
N PRO A 73 8.53 -35.12 -4.52
CA PRO A 73 7.96 -34.17 -5.45
C PRO A 73 8.20 -32.78 -4.86
N ILE A 74 8.98 -31.97 -5.59
CA ILE A 74 9.11 -30.55 -5.36
C ILE A 74 7.70 -29.97 -5.37
N ARG A 75 7.14 -29.72 -4.17
CA ARG A 75 5.93 -28.91 -4.01
C ARG A 75 6.29 -27.51 -4.46
N ARG A 76 6.08 -27.24 -5.75
CA ARG A 76 5.90 -25.88 -6.24
C ARG A 76 4.66 -25.35 -5.55
N CYS A 77 4.86 -24.56 -4.50
CA CYS A 77 3.79 -23.76 -3.94
C CYS A 77 3.56 -22.62 -4.95
N SER A 78 2.81 -22.93 -6.01
CA SER A 78 2.23 -21.92 -6.88
C SER A 78 1.22 -21.17 -6.05
N THR A 79 1.37 -19.86 -5.92
CA THR A 79 0.34 -18.97 -5.38
C THR A 79 -0.88 -19.03 -6.30
N SER A 80 -1.76 -20.01 -6.07
CA SER A 80 -2.99 -20.15 -6.82
C SER A 80 -3.92 -19.02 -6.42
N HIS A 81 -4.02 -17.97 -7.24
CA HIS A 81 -5.14 -17.04 -7.15
C HIS A 81 -6.43 -17.87 -7.24
N VAL A 82 -7.23 -17.85 -6.18
CA VAL A 82 -8.51 -18.55 -6.12
C VAL A 82 -9.40 -17.91 -7.18
N LYS A 83 -9.67 -18.63 -8.27
CA LYS A 83 -10.59 -18.15 -9.30
C LYS A 83 -11.99 -18.08 -8.70
N GLN A 84 -12.54 -16.88 -8.65
CA GLN A 84 -13.89 -16.64 -8.13
C GLN A 84 -14.94 -17.02 -9.17
N ASN A 85 -16.07 -17.55 -8.72
CA ASN A 85 -17.21 -17.86 -9.58
C ASN A 85 -18.19 -16.69 -9.61
N CYS A 86 -18.86 -16.51 -10.75
CA CYS A 86 -19.90 -15.50 -10.88
C CYS A 86 -21.08 -15.78 -9.93
N TRP A 87 -21.50 -14.78 -9.17
CA TRP A 87 -22.61 -14.94 -8.22
C TRP A 87 -23.97 -15.22 -8.88
N ASN A 88 -24.12 -14.91 -10.17
CA ASN A 88 -25.37 -15.11 -10.92
C ASN A 88 -25.36 -16.41 -11.74
N CYS A 89 -24.35 -16.62 -12.59
CA CYS A 89 -24.31 -17.76 -13.52
C CYS A 89 -23.33 -18.88 -13.14
N GLN A 90 -22.59 -18.72 -12.02
CA GLN A 90 -21.61 -19.68 -11.50
C GLN A 90 -20.41 -19.99 -12.41
N GLN A 91 -20.31 -19.35 -13.58
CA GLN A 91 -19.14 -19.45 -14.45
C GLN A 91 -17.91 -18.83 -13.79
N VAL A 92 -16.74 -19.41 -14.08
CA VAL A 92 -15.46 -18.96 -13.55
C VAL A 92 -15.11 -17.57 -14.12
N LEU A 93 -14.61 -16.67 -13.28
CA LEU A 93 -14.13 -15.36 -13.70
C LEU A 93 -12.67 -15.48 -14.15
N ASP A 94 -12.41 -15.20 -15.43
CA ASP A 94 -11.08 -15.36 -16.04
C ASP A 94 -10.11 -14.20 -15.75
N ARG A 95 -10.61 -13.06 -15.28
CA ARG A 95 -9.82 -11.84 -15.03
C ARG A 95 -9.99 -11.36 -13.60
N THR A 96 -8.91 -10.87 -13.00
CA THR A 96 -8.92 -10.22 -11.68
C THR A 96 -8.26 -8.83 -11.80
N PRO A 97 -8.96 -7.74 -11.47
CA PRO A 97 -10.34 -7.66 -10.99
C PRO A 97 -11.37 -7.85 -12.13
N ALA A 98 -12.41 -8.63 -11.87
CA ALA A 98 -13.57 -8.77 -12.77
C ALA A 98 -14.70 -7.86 -12.29
N PHE A 99 -14.97 -6.77 -13.03
CA PHE A 99 -16.11 -5.89 -12.76
C PHE A 99 -17.44 -6.47 -13.27
N PHE A 100 -17.40 -7.22 -14.38
CA PHE A 100 -18.57 -7.83 -15.02
C PHE A 100 -18.27 -9.28 -15.40
N CYS A 101 -19.29 -10.14 -15.33
CA CYS A 101 -19.19 -11.50 -15.84
C CYS A 101 -19.19 -11.50 -17.37
N MET A 102 -18.27 -12.21 -18.02
CA MET A 102 -18.24 -12.31 -19.49
C MET A 102 -19.41 -13.13 -20.07
N ALA A 103 -19.96 -14.08 -19.31
CA ALA A 103 -21.07 -14.93 -19.76
C ALA A 103 -22.44 -14.24 -19.63
N CYS A 104 -22.76 -13.67 -18.46
CA CYS A 104 -24.08 -13.10 -18.20
C CYS A 104 -24.10 -11.56 -18.10
N LYS A 105 -22.95 -10.88 -18.21
CA LYS A 105 -22.80 -9.40 -18.17
C LYS A 105 -23.24 -8.73 -16.86
N VAL A 106 -23.50 -9.50 -15.82
CA VAL A 106 -23.89 -8.98 -14.50
C VAL A 106 -22.68 -8.43 -13.76
N VAL A 107 -22.85 -7.30 -13.06
CA VAL A 107 -21.83 -6.68 -12.23
C VAL A 107 -21.41 -7.62 -11.10
N GLN A 108 -20.12 -7.74 -10.84
CA GLN A 108 -19.56 -8.64 -9.82
C GLN A 108 -19.18 -7.85 -8.55
N PRO A 109 -19.17 -8.50 -7.37
CA PRO A 109 -18.73 -7.87 -6.14
C PRO A 109 -17.26 -7.41 -6.23
N PRO A 110 -16.86 -6.37 -5.48
CA PRO A 110 -15.47 -5.96 -5.39
C PRO A 110 -14.60 -7.06 -4.77
N ASP A 111 -13.35 -7.17 -5.23
CA ASP A 111 -12.36 -8.08 -4.66
C ASP A 111 -11.48 -7.31 -3.66
N GLU A 112 -11.59 -7.64 -2.38
CA GLU A 112 -10.87 -6.99 -1.29
C GLU A 112 -9.34 -7.21 -1.36
N GLY A 113 -8.88 -8.27 -2.04
CA GLY A 113 -7.45 -8.58 -2.18
C GLY A 113 -6.75 -7.90 -3.36
N THR A 114 -7.49 -7.18 -4.21
CA THR A 114 -6.92 -6.56 -5.41
C THR A 114 -6.33 -5.18 -5.11
N SER A 115 -5.06 -4.96 -5.50
CA SER A 115 -4.40 -3.67 -5.36
C SER A 115 -5.00 -2.59 -6.27
N TYR A 116 -4.98 -1.33 -5.84
CA TYR A 116 -5.52 -0.19 -6.60
C TYR A 116 -4.84 -0.03 -7.96
N PHE A 117 -3.55 -0.36 -8.07
CA PHE A 117 -2.82 -0.40 -9.34
C PHE A 117 -3.45 -1.36 -10.36
N LYS A 118 -3.93 -2.53 -9.90
CA LYS A 118 -4.61 -3.51 -10.77
C LYS A 118 -6.02 -3.05 -11.16
N ILE A 119 -6.74 -2.40 -10.25
CA ILE A 119 -8.06 -1.79 -10.53
C ILE A 119 -7.93 -0.72 -11.62
N MET A 120 -6.90 0.12 -11.49
CA MET A 120 -6.61 1.24 -12.37
C MET A 120 -5.75 0.88 -13.59
N ASP A 121 -5.46 -0.40 -13.81
CA ASP A 121 -4.72 -0.90 -14.97
C ASP A 121 -3.42 -0.12 -15.24
N CYS A 122 -2.66 0.12 -14.16
CA CYS A 122 -1.39 0.82 -14.19
C CYS A 122 -0.28 0.01 -13.51
N ASP A 123 0.95 0.35 -13.86
CA ASP A 123 2.14 -0.30 -13.32
C ASP A 123 2.29 0.03 -11.84
N HIS A 124 2.89 -0.89 -11.08
CA HIS A 124 3.17 -0.69 -9.67
C HIS A 124 4.41 0.19 -9.48
N THR A 125 4.31 1.44 -9.91
CA THR A 125 5.37 2.45 -9.85
C THR A 125 4.88 3.70 -9.13
N PHE A 126 5.80 4.43 -8.50
CA PHE A 126 5.44 5.68 -7.83
C PHE A 126 5.22 6.79 -8.85
N THR A 127 6.02 6.89 -9.90
CA THR A 127 5.74 7.76 -11.04
C THR A 127 4.64 7.15 -11.92
N LEU A 128 3.50 7.86 -12.05
CA LEU A 128 2.34 7.45 -12.86
C LEU A 128 1.92 8.54 -13.83
N ASP A 129 1.44 8.13 -15.01
CA ASP A 129 0.73 9.00 -15.94
C ASP A 129 -0.69 9.29 -15.43
N THR A 130 -0.89 10.52 -14.94
CA THR A 130 -2.17 11.00 -14.42
C THR A 130 -3.27 11.08 -15.49
N GLN A 131 -2.91 11.28 -16.77
CA GLN A 131 -3.87 11.30 -17.87
C GLN A 131 -4.37 9.89 -18.20
N LYS A 132 -3.48 8.88 -18.20
CA LYS A 132 -3.89 7.48 -18.32
C LYS A 132 -4.79 7.07 -17.16
N LEU A 133 -4.41 7.44 -15.93
CA LEU A 133 -5.20 7.17 -14.73
C LEU A 133 -6.61 7.79 -14.82
N GLN A 134 -6.72 9.05 -15.21
CA GLN A 134 -7.99 9.75 -15.37
C GLN A 134 -8.87 9.12 -16.46
N ARG A 135 -8.29 8.76 -17.61
CA ARG A 135 -9.02 8.07 -18.68
C ARG A 135 -9.61 6.75 -18.21
N ARG A 136 -8.83 5.96 -17.48
CA ARG A 136 -9.29 4.69 -16.91
C ARG A 136 -10.39 4.89 -15.87
N TYR A 137 -10.23 5.86 -14.98
CA TYR A 137 -11.23 6.24 -13.99
C TYR A 137 -12.58 6.56 -14.65
N LEU A 138 -12.58 7.45 -15.66
CA LEU A 138 -13.79 7.83 -16.39
C LEU A 138 -14.42 6.63 -17.12
N GLN A 139 -13.62 5.74 -17.69
CA GLN A 139 -14.10 4.52 -18.33
C GLN A 139 -14.84 3.62 -17.34
N LEU A 140 -14.25 3.38 -16.16
CA LEU A 140 -14.83 2.55 -15.12
C LEU A 140 -16.12 3.17 -14.57
N GLN A 141 -16.08 4.46 -14.21
CA GLN A 141 -17.24 5.19 -13.70
C GLN A 141 -18.41 5.15 -14.69
N ARG A 142 -18.18 5.39 -15.98
CA ARG A 142 -19.25 5.29 -17.01
C ARG A 142 -19.96 3.94 -17.02
N SER A 143 -19.24 2.85 -16.71
CA SER A 143 -19.82 1.51 -16.69
C SER A 143 -20.42 1.10 -15.34
N LEU A 144 -19.88 1.61 -14.24
CA LEU A 144 -20.18 1.16 -12.87
C LEU A 144 -21.01 2.18 -12.07
N HIS A 145 -21.34 3.34 -12.63
CA HIS A 145 -22.10 4.37 -11.94
C HIS A 145 -23.49 3.84 -11.50
N PRO A 146 -23.92 4.08 -10.25
CA PRO A 146 -25.17 3.55 -9.70
C PRO A 146 -26.42 3.93 -10.52
N ASP A 147 -26.42 5.10 -11.15
CA ASP A 147 -27.53 5.55 -12.01
C ASP A 147 -27.86 4.54 -13.13
N ASN A 148 -26.84 3.86 -13.67
CA ASN A 148 -27.03 2.83 -14.71
C ASN A 148 -27.75 1.58 -14.20
N PHE A 149 -27.80 1.39 -12.88
CA PHE A 149 -28.34 0.20 -12.21
C PHE A 149 -29.64 0.49 -11.45
N SER A 150 -30.15 1.71 -11.49
CA SER A 150 -31.39 2.12 -10.80
C SER A 150 -32.61 1.23 -11.09
N GLN A 151 -32.68 0.62 -12.28
CA GLN A 151 -33.75 -0.31 -12.70
C GLN A 151 -33.35 -1.80 -12.64
N LYS A 152 -32.18 -2.11 -12.05
CA LYS A 152 -31.64 -3.48 -11.92
C LYS A 152 -32.02 -4.10 -10.58
N SER A 153 -31.63 -5.35 -10.37
CA SER A 153 -31.87 -6.03 -9.09
C SER A 153 -31.15 -5.33 -7.93
N ALA A 154 -31.68 -5.43 -6.71
CA ALA A 154 -31.10 -4.79 -5.53
C ALA A 154 -29.62 -5.18 -5.32
N LYS A 155 -29.27 -6.44 -5.61
CA LYS A 155 -27.90 -6.96 -5.51
C LYS A 155 -26.96 -6.33 -6.55
N GLU A 156 -27.44 -6.07 -7.76
CA GLU A 156 -26.66 -5.35 -8.77
C GLU A 156 -26.46 -3.88 -8.40
N GLN A 157 -27.47 -3.24 -7.80
CA GLN A 157 -27.37 -1.86 -7.31
C GLN A 157 -26.29 -1.75 -6.22
N GLU A 158 -26.33 -2.63 -5.21
CA GLU A 158 -25.34 -2.70 -4.13
C GLU A 158 -23.91 -2.89 -4.65
N TYR A 159 -23.72 -3.81 -5.61
CA TYR A 159 -22.40 -4.07 -6.18
C TYR A 159 -21.91 -2.94 -7.08
N SER A 160 -22.81 -2.29 -7.83
CA SER A 160 -22.45 -1.09 -8.60
C SER A 160 -22.00 0.04 -7.68
N GLU A 161 -22.73 0.30 -6.59
CA GLU A 161 -22.37 1.30 -5.60
C GLU A 161 -21.00 1.00 -4.96
N SER A 162 -20.81 -0.24 -4.48
CA SER A 162 -19.57 -0.67 -3.84
C SER A 162 -18.37 -0.60 -4.78
N GLN A 163 -18.52 -1.03 -6.04
CA GLN A 163 -17.47 -0.95 -7.05
C GLN A 163 -17.15 0.49 -7.42
N SER A 164 -18.17 1.34 -7.60
CA SER A 164 -17.98 2.76 -7.88
C SER A 164 -17.22 3.46 -6.75
N ALA A 165 -17.56 3.18 -5.49
CA ALA A 165 -16.86 3.69 -4.32
C ALA A 165 -15.40 3.21 -4.28
N LEU A 166 -15.13 1.94 -4.59
CA LEU A 166 -13.78 1.39 -4.65
C LEU A 166 -12.95 2.05 -5.77
N VAL A 167 -13.52 2.25 -6.94
CA VAL A 167 -12.87 2.96 -8.06
C VAL A 167 -12.56 4.41 -7.68
N ASN A 168 -13.47 5.09 -6.99
CA ASN A 168 -13.23 6.45 -6.48
C ASN A 168 -12.06 6.47 -5.50
N LYS A 169 -12.04 5.55 -4.53
CA LYS A 169 -10.96 5.42 -3.55
C LYS A 169 -9.62 5.14 -4.22
N ALA A 170 -9.58 4.17 -5.14
CA ALA A 170 -8.37 3.86 -5.89
C ALA A 170 -7.86 5.08 -6.70
N TYR A 171 -8.77 5.84 -7.31
CA TYR A 171 -8.41 7.02 -8.11
C TYR A 171 -7.86 8.12 -7.21
N THR A 172 -8.55 8.49 -6.14
CA THR A 172 -8.11 9.57 -5.24
C THR A 172 -6.80 9.22 -4.55
N THR A 173 -6.61 7.96 -4.12
CA THR A 173 -5.36 7.47 -3.52
C THR A 173 -4.22 7.51 -4.52
N LEU A 174 -4.40 7.00 -5.74
CA LEU A 174 -3.33 6.98 -6.73
C LEU A 174 -3.10 8.35 -7.38
N LEU A 175 -4.04 9.30 -7.34
CA LEU A 175 -3.88 10.59 -8.01
C LEU A 175 -2.79 11.46 -7.35
N LYS A 176 -2.80 11.59 -6.01
CA LYS A 176 -1.86 12.44 -5.28
C LYS A 176 -0.58 11.66 -4.93
N PRO A 177 0.63 12.23 -5.13
CA PRO A 177 1.90 11.54 -4.81
C PRO A 177 1.99 11.07 -3.36
N LEU A 178 1.58 11.90 -2.40
CA LEU A 178 1.61 11.57 -0.98
C LEU A 178 0.77 10.32 -0.66
N SER A 179 -0.52 10.32 -1.04
CA SER A 179 -1.41 9.18 -0.78
C SER A 179 -0.98 7.92 -1.54
N ARG A 180 -0.41 8.08 -2.75
CA ARG A 180 0.12 6.98 -3.54
C ARG A 180 1.31 6.33 -2.83
N GLY A 181 2.26 7.11 -2.33
CA GLY A 181 3.42 6.60 -1.62
C GLY A 181 3.04 5.90 -0.31
N LEU A 182 2.13 6.48 0.47
CA LEU A 182 1.60 5.85 1.68
C LEU A 182 0.95 4.50 1.37
N TYR A 183 0.17 4.43 0.30
CA TYR A 183 -0.45 3.19 -0.15
C TYR A 183 0.57 2.13 -0.60
N MET A 184 1.65 2.54 -1.27
CA MET A 184 2.73 1.62 -1.65
C MET A 184 3.46 1.05 -0.42
N LEU A 185 3.68 1.85 0.62
CA LEU A 185 4.24 1.37 1.89
C LEU A 185 3.29 0.40 2.60
N GLU A 186 1.99 0.69 2.62
CA GLU A 186 0.97 -0.19 3.18
C GLU A 186 0.98 -1.56 2.49
N LEU A 187 1.08 -1.58 1.15
CA LEU A 187 1.23 -2.82 0.38
C LEU A 187 2.51 -3.60 0.71
N ALA A 188 3.56 -2.91 1.15
CA ALA A 188 4.81 -3.52 1.63
C ALA A 188 4.75 -3.92 3.12
N GLY A 189 3.62 -3.73 3.80
CA GLY A 189 3.43 -4.03 5.23
C GLY A 189 4.01 -2.97 6.17
N MET A 190 4.29 -1.77 5.67
CA MET A 190 4.78 -0.65 6.47
C MET A 190 3.70 0.41 6.68
N HIS A 191 3.47 0.77 7.93
CA HIS A 191 2.58 1.87 8.30
C HIS A 191 3.38 3.06 8.85
N ILE A 192 2.89 4.26 8.54
CA ILE A 192 3.35 5.49 9.16
C ILE A 192 2.37 5.79 10.30
N ASP A 193 2.81 5.60 11.55
CA ASP A 193 1.99 5.93 12.71
C ASP A 193 1.80 7.46 12.79
N GLU A 194 0.55 7.88 12.94
CA GLU A 194 0.22 9.28 13.14
C GLU A 194 0.73 9.74 14.51
N GLY A 195 1.86 10.45 14.52
CA GLY A 195 2.40 11.09 15.73
C GLY A 195 3.75 10.55 16.21
N THR A 196 4.34 9.54 15.54
CA THR A 196 5.59 8.92 16.02
C THR A 196 6.64 8.73 14.92
N ASP A 197 6.98 9.80 14.19
CA ASP A 197 8.30 9.89 13.56
C ASP A 197 9.09 10.99 14.26
N SER A 198 9.47 10.70 15.51
CA SER A 198 10.44 11.44 16.31
C SER A 198 11.88 11.32 15.76
N GLY A 199 12.02 11.04 14.47
CA GLY A 199 13.27 11.04 13.71
C GLY A 199 13.34 12.18 12.71
N ALA A 200 12.47 13.19 12.81
CA ALA A 200 12.64 14.43 12.06
C ALA A 200 14.03 14.99 12.41
N GLN A 201 14.93 14.92 11.43
CA GLN A 201 16.28 15.47 11.54
C GLN A 201 16.14 16.91 12.03
N THR A 202 16.92 17.30 13.04
CA THR A 202 16.84 18.63 13.65
C THR A 202 16.80 19.74 12.60
N ASP A 203 17.57 19.57 11.53
CA ASP A 203 17.63 20.47 10.38
C ASP A 203 16.29 20.66 9.67
N PHE A 204 15.53 19.58 9.48
CA PHE A 204 14.19 19.64 8.87
C PHE A 204 13.18 20.37 9.76
N LEU A 205 13.25 20.16 11.08
CA LEU A 205 12.36 20.85 12.02
C LEU A 205 12.62 22.36 12.05
N MET A 206 13.89 22.77 12.03
CA MET A 206 14.25 24.20 11.94
C MET A 206 13.73 24.81 10.64
N GLU A 207 13.96 24.14 9.51
CA GLU A 207 13.47 24.60 8.22
C GLU A 207 11.94 24.73 8.20
N LEU A 208 11.22 23.77 8.80
CA LEU A 208 9.77 23.84 8.92
C LEU A 208 9.33 25.06 9.75
N MET A 209 10.02 25.36 10.85
CA MET A 209 9.74 26.55 11.67
C MET A 209 9.97 27.84 10.86
N GLU A 210 11.11 27.96 10.18
CA GLU A 210 11.45 29.12 9.34
C GLU A 210 10.41 29.36 8.25
N ILE A 211 9.93 28.30 7.59
CA ILE A 211 8.90 28.42 6.54
C ILE A 211 7.56 28.88 7.13
N ASN A 212 7.15 28.36 8.30
CA ASN A 212 5.91 28.79 8.93
C ASN A 212 5.99 30.26 9.37
N GLU A 213 7.11 30.68 9.96
CA GLU A 213 7.32 32.08 10.34
C GLU A 213 7.29 33.00 9.11
N ALA A 214 7.99 32.64 8.03
CA ALA A 214 7.96 33.40 6.79
C ALA A 214 6.57 33.50 6.17
N LEU A 215 5.74 32.45 6.31
CA LEU A 215 4.36 32.45 5.84
C LEU A 215 3.45 33.32 6.71
N ASP A 216 3.63 33.29 8.02
CA ASP A 216 2.87 34.11 8.97
C ASP A 216 3.22 35.61 8.82
N GLU A 217 4.49 35.92 8.53
CA GLU A 217 4.97 37.27 8.28
C GLU A 217 4.64 37.82 6.90
N ALA A 218 4.25 36.97 5.94
CA ALA A 218 3.90 37.39 4.59
C ALA A 218 2.76 38.42 4.64
N ARG A 219 3.01 39.62 4.09
CA ARG A 219 2.07 40.75 4.09
C ARG A 219 1.42 40.98 2.74
N THR A 220 1.96 40.34 1.71
CA THR A 220 1.50 40.50 0.32
C THR A 220 1.21 39.13 -0.31
N PRO A 221 0.28 39.07 -1.27
CA PRO A 221 0.02 37.82 -2.00
C PRO A 221 1.26 37.33 -2.74
N ALA A 222 2.11 38.23 -3.24
CA ALA A 222 3.35 37.87 -3.94
C ALA A 222 4.36 37.14 -3.04
N GLU A 223 4.47 37.53 -1.76
CA GLU A 223 5.35 36.84 -0.79
C GLU A 223 4.84 35.43 -0.49
N ALA A 224 3.54 35.28 -0.24
CA ALA A 224 2.91 33.98 0.00
C ALA A 224 3.00 33.07 -1.24
N GLU A 225 2.80 33.61 -2.45
CA GLU A 225 2.97 32.87 -3.71
C GLU A 225 4.40 32.36 -3.89
N ARG A 226 5.42 33.17 -3.56
CA ARG A 226 6.82 32.76 -3.63
C ARG A 226 7.11 31.58 -2.71
N ILE A 227 6.62 31.62 -1.47
CA ILE A 227 6.74 30.50 -0.53
C ILE A 227 6.06 29.25 -1.11
N GLY A 228 4.87 29.41 -1.69
CA GLY A 228 4.17 28.32 -2.38
C GLY A 228 4.95 27.73 -3.56
N GLN A 229 5.66 28.55 -4.34
CA GLN A 229 6.52 28.09 -5.43
C GLN A 229 7.74 27.31 -4.91
N ASP A 230 8.37 27.78 -3.84
CA ASP A 230 9.50 27.09 -3.21
C ASP A 230 9.06 25.71 -2.68
N MET A 231 7.87 25.63 -2.05
CA MET A 231 7.31 24.36 -1.58
C MET A 231 7.02 23.39 -2.72
N LYS A 232 6.46 23.88 -3.84
CA LYS A 232 6.27 23.08 -5.06
C LYS A 232 7.59 22.49 -5.57
N GLY A 233 8.66 23.30 -5.60
CA GLY A 233 9.99 22.84 -5.97
C GLY A 233 10.47 21.69 -5.09
N LYS A 234 10.42 21.87 -3.77
CA LYS A 234 10.80 20.84 -2.78
C LYS A 234 9.97 19.56 -2.92
N LEU A 235 8.66 19.68 -3.14
CA LEU A 235 7.77 18.53 -3.34
C LEU A 235 8.13 17.75 -4.62
N VAL A 236 8.51 18.43 -5.71
CA VAL A 236 8.97 17.77 -6.94
C VAL A 236 10.25 16.99 -6.70
N ASP A 237 11.19 17.55 -5.95
CA ASP A 237 12.46 16.87 -5.66
C ASP A 237 12.29 15.71 -4.69
N LEU A 238 11.45 15.85 -3.66
CA LEU A 238 11.06 14.73 -2.81
C LEU A 238 10.37 13.62 -3.59
N THR A 239 9.51 13.95 -4.55
CA THR A 239 8.85 12.96 -5.42
C THR A 239 9.87 12.11 -6.15
N LYS A 240 10.95 12.70 -6.68
CA LYS A 240 12.04 11.97 -7.35
C LYS A 240 12.82 11.08 -6.38
N GLN A 241 13.14 11.60 -5.19
CA GLN A 241 13.87 10.85 -4.16
C GLN A 241 13.07 9.65 -3.66
N ILE A 242 11.76 9.81 -3.46
CA ILE A 242 10.84 8.74 -3.06
C ILE A 242 10.76 7.67 -4.15
N ASP A 243 10.63 8.08 -5.43
CA ASP A 243 10.60 7.15 -6.56
C ASP A 243 11.89 6.29 -6.59
N ALA A 244 13.06 6.92 -6.45
CA ALA A 244 14.34 6.24 -6.38
C ALA A 244 14.43 5.26 -5.19
N ALA A 245 14.09 5.73 -3.98
CA ALA A 245 14.13 4.90 -2.77
C ALA A 245 13.19 3.68 -2.87
N LEU A 246 11.99 3.86 -3.45
CA LEU A 246 11.06 2.75 -3.68
C LEU A 246 11.57 1.77 -4.74
N CYS A 247 12.24 2.26 -5.79
CA CYS A 247 12.87 1.41 -6.81
C CYS A 247 14.02 0.57 -6.24
N GLU A 248 14.80 1.14 -5.31
CA GLU A 248 15.92 0.46 -4.64
C GLU A 248 15.47 -0.47 -3.52
N GLY A 249 14.22 -0.40 -3.08
CA GLY A 249 13.66 -1.19 -1.98
C GLY A 249 13.98 -0.64 -0.59
N GLU A 250 14.45 0.60 -0.50
CA GLU A 250 14.82 1.30 0.74
C GLU A 250 13.57 1.89 1.43
N LEU A 251 12.71 1.00 1.95
CA LEU A 251 11.38 1.38 2.46
C LEU A 251 11.42 2.33 3.67
N GLN A 252 12.44 2.25 4.51
CA GLN A 252 12.61 3.16 5.65
C GLN A 252 12.95 4.58 5.19
N THR A 253 13.79 4.70 4.17
CA THR A 253 14.12 5.99 3.54
C THR A 253 12.88 6.58 2.86
N ALA A 254 12.13 5.77 2.11
CA ALA A 254 10.87 6.19 1.50
C ALA A 254 9.85 6.67 2.57
N LYS A 255 9.76 5.98 3.71
CA LYS A 255 8.93 6.39 4.86
C LYS A 255 9.32 7.77 5.38
N ALA A 256 10.61 7.99 5.64
CA ALA A 256 11.11 9.28 6.14
C ALA A 256 10.83 10.43 5.15
N LEU A 257 11.06 10.20 3.85
CA LEU A 257 10.79 11.19 2.80
C LEU A 257 9.28 11.47 2.65
N LEU A 258 8.42 10.46 2.79
CA LEU A 258 6.96 10.64 2.78
C LEU A 258 6.47 11.42 4.00
N ALA A 259 7.08 11.22 5.17
CA ALA A 259 6.81 12.04 6.35
C ALA A 259 7.16 13.52 6.08
N GLN A 260 8.31 13.82 5.48
CA GLN A 260 8.67 15.18 5.08
C GLN A 260 7.68 15.77 4.05
N MET A 261 7.32 14.98 3.02
CA MET A 261 6.34 15.38 2.02
C MET A 261 4.99 15.76 2.63
N LYS A 262 4.54 15.06 3.69
CA LYS A 262 3.31 15.39 4.42
C LYS A 262 3.35 16.81 4.99
N TYR A 263 4.46 17.23 5.59
CA TYR A 263 4.58 18.57 6.16
C TYR A 263 4.57 19.67 5.09
N TYR A 264 5.35 19.52 4.01
CA TYR A 264 5.33 20.52 2.94
C TYR A 264 3.97 20.59 2.22
N ALA A 265 3.28 19.47 2.05
CA ALA A 265 1.91 19.47 1.51
C ALA A 265 0.92 20.22 2.42
N ASN A 266 1.09 20.13 3.75
CA ASN A 266 0.29 20.92 4.69
C ASN A 266 0.61 22.42 4.58
N ILE A 267 1.88 22.79 4.39
CA ILE A 267 2.28 24.19 4.16
C ILE A 267 1.67 24.72 2.87
N GLU A 268 1.67 23.95 1.77
CA GLU A 268 1.01 24.37 0.52
C GLU A 268 -0.47 24.70 0.73
N GLU A 269 -1.17 23.94 1.59
CA GLU A 269 -2.56 24.23 1.90
C GLU A 269 -2.70 25.52 2.72
N LYS A 270 -1.86 25.71 3.74
CA LYS A 270 -1.80 26.99 4.49
C LYS A 270 -1.49 28.19 3.60
N VAL A 271 -0.63 28.03 2.60
CA VAL A 271 -0.33 29.08 1.62
C VAL A 271 -1.59 29.44 0.83
N LYS A 272 -2.39 28.46 0.39
CA LYS A 272 -3.66 28.74 -0.30
C LYS A 272 -4.64 29.47 0.61
N GLU A 273 -4.77 29.04 1.86
CA GLU A 273 -5.60 29.71 2.87
C GLU A 273 -5.14 31.17 3.04
N LYS A 274 -3.83 31.40 3.21
CA LYS A 274 -3.25 32.75 3.33
C LYS A 274 -3.53 33.62 2.09
N LEU A 275 -3.44 33.04 0.90
CA LEU A 275 -3.76 33.75 -0.34
C LEU A 275 -5.24 34.13 -0.42
N THR A 276 -6.14 33.30 0.10
CA THR A 276 -7.56 33.65 0.19
C THR A 276 -7.85 34.76 1.21
N GLU A 277 -7.01 34.94 2.24
CA GLU A 277 -7.13 36.07 3.18
C GLU A 277 -6.79 37.43 2.54
N PHE A 278 -6.00 37.44 1.46
CA PHE A 278 -5.64 38.66 0.73
C PHE A 278 -6.68 39.09 -0.32
N MET A 279 -7.68 38.25 -0.61
CA MET A 279 -8.75 38.51 -1.58
C MET A 279 -9.95 39.18 -0.91
#